data_AF-A0AAW9TNF6-F1
#
_entry.id   AF-A0AAW9TNF6-F1
#
_cell.length_a   1.000
_cell.length_b   1.000
_cell.length_c   1.000
_cell.angle_alpha   90.00
_cell.angle_beta   90.00
_cell.angle_gamma   90.00
#
_symmetry.space_group_name_H-M   'P 1'
#
loop_
_entity.id
_entity.type
_entity.pdbx_description
1 polymer ?
#
loop_
_entity_poly.entity_id
_entity_poly.type
_entity_poly.pdbx_seq_one_letter_code
_entity_poly.pdbx_strand_id
1 'polypeptide(L)'
;MHIRTQINALKRTADTVEGFNRSEIVRNLKREGFKQLGRGVFAIALYHPSYPDLVIKVGQRNSHRKWCSHLRDGFPAYVEFLRFTETKSKFALKVYHHRHVGASNGGTYITVAERCYSGRGCKAQTRVTASGSVVRGLPWGTEGADPAATRFLKRFKASGYTLGHTLDLHSGNVMLRRDGTPVITDPLC
;
A
#
# COMPACT_ATOMS: atom_id res chain seq x y z
N MET A 1 19.14 -12.59 8.87
CA MET A 1 17.89 -13.36 9.00
C MET A 1 17.28 -13.57 7.61
N HIS A 2 16.96 -14.81 7.23
CA HIS A 2 16.36 -15.12 5.93
C HIS A 2 14.96 -14.49 5.80
N ILE A 3 14.57 -14.05 4.59
CA ILE A 3 13.31 -13.32 4.35
C ILE A 3 12.07 -14.10 4.80
N ARG A 4 12.05 -15.43 4.62
CA ARG A 4 10.94 -16.29 5.07
C ARG A 4 10.75 -16.24 6.59
N THR A 5 11.85 -16.17 7.34
CA THR A 5 11.81 -16.07 8.81
C THR A 5 11.25 -14.72 9.24
N GLN A 6 11.68 -13.63 8.59
CA GLN A 6 11.12 -12.30 8.83
C GLN A 6 9.60 -12.29 8.55
N ILE A 7 9.17 -12.88 7.42
CA ILE A 7 7.75 -12.95 7.04
C ILE A 7 6.96 -13.69 8.12
N ASN A 8 7.37 -14.90 8.50
CA ASN A 8 6.63 -15.70 9.46
C ASN A 8 6.55 -15.04 10.85
N ALA A 9 7.65 -14.43 11.30
CA ALA A 9 7.66 -13.71 12.57
C ALA A 9 6.71 -12.50 12.52
N LEU A 10 6.78 -11.70 11.46
CA LEU A 10 5.98 -10.50 11.33
C LEU A 10 4.49 -10.79 11.10
N LYS A 11 4.16 -11.89 10.41
CA LYS A 11 2.80 -12.40 10.30
C LYS A 11 2.22 -12.73 11.67
N ARG A 12 2.97 -13.47 12.51
CA ARG A 12 2.54 -13.78 13.88
C ARG A 12 2.28 -12.51 14.69
N THR A 13 3.20 -11.55 14.65
CA THR A 13 2.97 -10.23 15.29
C THR A 13 1.70 -9.56 14.75
N ALA A 14 1.51 -9.55 13.43
CA ALA A 14 0.33 -8.97 12.82
C ALA A 14 -0.95 -9.68 13.27
N ASP A 15 -0.95 -11.00 13.46
CA ASP A 15 -2.09 -11.80 13.93
C ASP A 15 -2.39 -11.58 15.42
N THR A 16 -1.35 -11.49 16.26
CA THR A 16 -1.49 -11.45 17.73
C THR A 16 -1.55 -10.05 18.31
N VAL A 17 -1.16 -9.01 17.57
CA VAL A 17 -1.21 -7.64 18.10
C VAL A 17 -2.64 -7.28 18.50
N GLU A 18 -2.78 -6.88 19.76
CA GLU A 18 -4.06 -6.50 20.36
C GLU A 18 -4.50 -5.09 19.93
N GLY A 19 -5.81 -4.89 19.94
CA GLY A 19 -6.45 -3.59 19.78
C GLY A 19 -7.60 -3.62 18.79
N PHE A 20 -8.55 -2.69 18.96
CA PHE A 20 -9.77 -2.64 18.14
C PHE A 20 -9.73 -1.54 17.07
N ASN A 21 -8.80 -0.59 17.20
CA ASN A 21 -8.66 0.54 16.28
C ASN A 21 -7.20 0.82 15.92
N ARG A 22 -6.99 1.59 14.84
CA ARG A 22 -5.66 1.94 14.32
C ARG A 22 -4.72 2.53 15.37
N SER A 23 -5.21 3.45 16.21
CA SER A 23 -4.36 4.15 17.18
C SER A 23 -3.82 3.22 18.26
N GLU A 24 -4.69 2.33 18.76
CA GLU A 24 -4.32 1.33 19.76
C GLU A 24 -3.31 0.32 19.21
N ILE A 25 -3.57 -0.23 18.03
CA ILE A 25 -2.68 -1.19 17.37
C ILE A 25 -1.30 -0.55 17.11
N VAL A 26 -1.27 0.68 16.58
CA VAL A 26 0.00 1.39 16.32
C VAL A 26 0.76 1.66 17.62
N ARG A 27 0.07 1.99 18.72
CA ARG A 27 0.70 2.16 20.04
C ARG A 27 1.31 0.85 20.54
N ASN A 28 0.60 -0.25 20.42
CA ASN A 28 1.08 -1.57 20.85
C ASN A 28 2.29 -2.02 20.03
N LEU A 29 2.25 -1.87 18.69
CA LEU A 29 3.42 -2.12 17.84
C LEU A 29 4.62 -1.26 18.22
N LYS A 30 4.43 0.03 18.54
CA LYS A 30 5.53 0.90 18.97
C LYS A 30 6.15 0.44 20.29
N ARG A 31 5.37 -0.10 21.23
CA ARG A 31 5.88 -0.71 22.47
C ARG A 31 6.72 -1.96 22.20
N GLU A 32 6.38 -2.71 21.17
CA GLU A 32 7.15 -3.86 20.66
C GLU A 32 8.39 -3.44 19.82
N GLY A 33 8.76 -2.16 19.81
CA GLY A 33 9.97 -1.68 19.13
C GLY A 33 9.80 -1.27 17.68
N PHE A 34 8.56 -1.26 17.15
CA PHE A 34 8.31 -0.78 15.80
C PHE A 34 8.50 0.74 15.70
N LYS A 35 9.10 1.16 14.59
CA LYS A 35 9.35 2.56 14.25
C LYS A 35 8.48 2.98 13.08
N GLN A 36 7.94 4.19 13.13
CA GLN A 36 7.12 4.74 12.05
C GLN A 36 7.98 5.12 10.84
N LEU A 37 7.60 4.65 9.66
CA LEU A 37 8.20 5.05 8.38
C LEU A 37 7.44 6.18 7.71
N GLY A 38 6.11 6.12 7.76
CA GLY A 38 5.26 7.03 7.02
C GLY A 38 3.86 7.08 7.62
N ARG A 39 3.20 8.23 7.43
CA ARG A 39 1.84 8.47 7.89
C ARG A 39 1.04 9.09 6.76
N GLY A 40 0.15 8.30 6.18
CA GLY A 40 -0.87 8.76 5.25
C GLY A 40 -2.13 9.21 5.97
N VAL A 41 -3.15 9.54 5.19
CA VAL A 41 -4.49 9.88 5.69
C VAL A 41 -5.13 8.67 6.37
N PHE A 42 -5.15 7.53 5.67
CA PHE A 42 -5.83 6.32 6.12
C PHE A 42 -4.92 5.34 6.86
N ALA A 43 -3.61 5.36 6.62
CA ALA A 43 -2.72 4.35 7.17
C ALA A 43 -1.39 4.89 7.71
N ILE A 44 -0.81 4.11 8.61
CA ILE A 44 0.54 4.31 9.15
C ILE A 44 1.38 3.08 8.77
N ALA A 45 2.54 3.31 8.16
CA ALA A 45 3.52 2.28 7.86
C ALA A 45 4.59 2.26 8.95
N LEU A 46 4.89 1.06 9.45
CA LEU A 46 5.83 0.79 10.53
C LEU A 46 6.84 -0.27 10.08
N TYR A 47 8.05 -0.22 10.62
CA TYR A 47 9.07 -1.25 10.45
C TYR A 47 9.71 -1.60 11.78
N HIS A 48 10.27 -2.80 11.88
CA HIS A 48 11.08 -3.23 13.02
C HIS A 48 12.51 -3.52 12.54
N PRO A 49 13.56 -3.12 13.27
CA PRO A 49 14.96 -3.38 12.88
C PRO A 49 15.28 -4.87 12.66
N SER A 50 14.64 -5.77 13.40
CA SER A 50 14.78 -7.22 13.21
C SER A 50 14.15 -7.76 11.92
N TYR A 51 13.24 -7.00 11.29
CA TYR A 51 12.58 -7.38 10.03
C TYR A 51 12.80 -6.29 8.97
N PRO A 52 14.06 -5.99 8.62
CA PRO A 52 14.40 -4.77 7.89
C PRO A 52 13.82 -4.72 6.47
N ASP A 53 13.41 -5.85 5.91
CA ASP A 53 12.92 -6.00 4.53
C ASP A 53 11.40 -5.96 4.42
N LEU A 54 10.70 -5.80 5.54
CA LEU A 54 9.25 -5.82 5.62
C LEU A 54 8.69 -4.58 6.31
N VAL A 55 7.40 -4.35 6.10
CA VAL A 55 6.62 -3.31 6.78
C VAL A 55 5.31 -3.89 7.29
N ILE A 56 4.83 -3.34 8.41
CA ILE A 56 3.43 -3.43 8.81
C ILE A 56 2.75 -2.11 8.47
N LYS A 57 1.70 -2.17 7.65
CA LYS A 57 0.78 -1.06 7.41
C LYS A 57 -0.47 -1.28 8.25
N VAL A 58 -0.79 -0.34 9.12
CA VAL A 58 -2.04 -0.32 9.89
C VAL A 58 -2.91 0.80 9.34
N GLY A 59 -4.03 0.42 8.73
CA GLY A 59 -4.95 1.37 8.10
C GLY A 59 -6.37 1.28 8.65
N GLN A 60 -7.20 2.21 8.21
CA GLN A 60 -8.62 2.28 8.55
C GLN A 60 -9.39 2.75 7.33
N ARG A 61 -10.58 2.19 7.11
CA ARG A 61 -11.38 2.48 5.91
C ARG A 61 -11.81 3.95 5.81
N ASN A 62 -12.09 4.57 6.96
CA ASN A 62 -12.63 5.92 7.04
C ASN A 62 -11.61 6.87 7.68
N SER A 63 -11.48 8.09 7.18
CA SER A 63 -10.67 9.11 7.83
C SER A 63 -11.46 9.80 8.94
N HIS A 64 -10.82 10.08 10.09
CA HIS A 64 -11.39 10.94 11.12
C HIS A 64 -11.17 12.44 10.83
N ARG A 65 -10.44 12.78 9.77
CA ARG A 65 -10.17 14.19 9.42
C ARG A 65 -11.36 14.74 8.63
N LYS A 66 -11.94 15.84 9.11
CA LYS A 66 -13.12 16.48 8.52
C LYS A 66 -12.99 16.74 7.02
N TRP A 67 -11.82 17.18 6.54
CA TRP A 67 -11.62 17.54 5.13
C TRP A 67 -11.56 16.33 4.17
N CYS A 68 -11.38 15.10 4.68
CA CYS A 68 -11.37 13.88 3.88
C CYS A 68 -12.28 12.78 4.45
N SER A 69 -13.32 13.17 5.19
CA SER A 69 -14.31 12.25 5.75
C SER A 69 -15.18 11.56 4.69
N HIS A 70 -15.29 12.18 3.51
CA HIS A 70 -16.01 11.65 2.35
C HIS A 70 -15.18 10.64 1.53
N LEU A 71 -13.87 10.57 1.77
CA LEU A 71 -12.97 9.64 1.10
C LEU A 71 -12.94 8.29 1.84
N ARG A 72 -12.75 7.20 1.10
CA ARG A 72 -12.70 5.83 1.62
C ARG A 72 -11.39 5.19 1.17
N ASP A 73 -10.66 4.60 2.10
CA ASP A 73 -9.42 3.92 1.78
C ASP A 73 -9.65 2.77 0.79
N GLY A 74 -9.04 2.85 -0.39
CA GLY A 74 -9.11 1.81 -1.42
C GLY A 74 -8.00 0.77 -1.33
N PHE A 75 -7.06 0.91 -0.38
CA PHE A 75 -5.96 -0.02 -0.24
C PHE A 75 -6.40 -1.49 -0.07
N PRO A 76 -7.42 -1.84 0.75
CA PRO A 76 -7.87 -3.23 0.87
C PRO A 76 -8.32 -3.82 -0.47
N ALA A 77 -9.03 -3.06 -1.30
CA ALA A 77 -9.46 -3.52 -2.63
C ALA A 77 -8.26 -3.77 -3.57
N TYR A 78 -7.21 -2.96 -3.47
CA TYR A 78 -5.95 -3.23 -4.17
C TYR A 78 -5.30 -4.53 -3.69
N VAL A 79 -5.25 -4.76 -2.37
CA VAL A 79 -4.72 -6.02 -1.80
C VAL A 79 -5.51 -7.23 -2.29
N GLU A 80 -6.84 -7.15 -2.31
CA GLU A 80 -7.69 -8.21 -2.84
C GLU A 80 -7.40 -8.50 -4.30
N PHE A 81 -7.36 -7.48 -5.15
CA PHE A 81 -6.95 -7.63 -6.56
C PHE A 81 -5.61 -8.36 -6.70
N LEU A 82 -4.60 -7.96 -5.92
CA LEU A 82 -3.28 -8.58 -5.96
C LEU A 82 -3.32 -10.07 -5.59
N ARG A 83 -4.12 -10.44 -4.58
CA ARG A 83 -4.25 -11.83 -4.11
C ARG A 83 -5.05 -12.68 -5.08
N PHE A 84 -6.20 -12.20 -5.57
CA PHE A 84 -7.08 -12.98 -6.44
C PHE A 84 -6.57 -13.13 -7.87
N THR A 85 -5.83 -12.15 -8.39
CA THR A 85 -5.30 -12.24 -9.76
C THR A 85 -3.92 -12.90 -9.85
N GLU A 86 -3.30 -13.22 -8.71
CA GLU A 86 -1.94 -13.78 -8.62
C GLU A 86 -0.92 -13.04 -9.51
N THR A 87 -1.07 -11.72 -9.61
CA THR A 87 -0.33 -10.93 -10.61
C THR A 87 1.19 -11.02 -10.38
N LYS A 88 1.92 -11.43 -11.42
CA LYS A 88 3.39 -11.46 -11.45
C LYS A 88 4.03 -10.13 -11.93
N SER A 89 3.25 -9.06 -12.01
CA SER A 89 3.73 -7.74 -12.44
C SER A 89 4.84 -7.24 -11.51
N LYS A 90 5.96 -6.75 -12.08
CA LYS A 90 7.02 -6.11 -11.30
C LYS A 90 6.54 -4.86 -10.54
N PHE A 91 5.46 -4.23 -10.98
CA PHE A 91 4.89 -3.04 -10.34
C PHE A 91 3.95 -3.38 -9.18
N ALA A 92 3.55 -4.64 -9.03
CA ALA A 92 2.69 -5.07 -7.93
C ALA A 92 3.48 -5.08 -6.62
N LEU A 93 2.82 -4.61 -5.55
CA LEU A 93 3.33 -4.73 -4.19
C LEU A 93 3.26 -6.20 -3.74
N LYS A 94 4.35 -6.73 -3.17
CA LYS A 94 4.31 -8.03 -2.51
C LYS A 94 3.65 -7.89 -1.14
N VAL A 95 2.45 -8.46 -1.01
CA VAL A 95 1.70 -8.56 0.24
C VAL A 95 1.80 -9.99 0.76
N TYR A 96 2.26 -10.14 2.00
CA TYR A 96 2.48 -11.45 2.63
C TYR A 96 1.35 -11.85 3.58
N HIS A 97 0.63 -10.86 4.11
CA HIS A 97 -0.52 -11.07 4.98
C HIS A 97 -1.39 -9.81 5.04
N HIS A 98 -2.70 -10.01 5.18
CA HIS A 98 -3.67 -8.94 5.30
C HIS A 98 -4.85 -9.46 6.13
N ARG A 99 -5.24 -8.70 7.17
CA ARG A 99 -6.42 -9.01 7.98
C ARG A 99 -7.17 -7.74 8.38
N HIS A 100 -8.47 -7.88 8.55
CA HIS A 100 -9.32 -6.85 9.15
C HIS A 100 -9.38 -7.04 10.68
N VAL A 101 -9.54 -5.93 11.38
CA VAL A 101 -9.66 -5.83 12.83
C VAL A 101 -10.91 -5.00 13.16
N GLY A 102 -11.87 -5.62 13.86
CA GLY A 102 -13.15 -5.00 14.26
C GLY A 102 -14.29 -5.14 13.22
N ALA A 103 -15.47 -4.57 13.54
CA ALA A 103 -16.73 -4.77 12.80
C ALA A 103 -16.97 -3.79 11.63
N SER A 104 -17.46 -4.38 10.54
CA SER A 104 -18.10 -3.95 9.27
C SER A 104 -18.05 -2.50 8.74
N ASN A 105 -18.18 -1.44 9.53
CA ASN A 105 -18.54 -0.11 8.96
C ASN A 105 -17.39 0.93 8.92
N GLY A 106 -16.19 0.55 9.34
CA GLY A 106 -14.99 1.40 9.21
C GLY A 106 -13.66 0.66 9.27
N GLY A 107 -13.70 -0.67 9.10
CA GLY A 107 -12.69 -1.66 9.50
C GLY A 107 -11.24 -1.18 9.51
N THR A 108 -10.62 -1.29 10.68
CA THR A 108 -9.16 -1.22 10.78
C THR A 108 -8.59 -2.45 10.09
N TYR A 109 -7.43 -2.34 9.49
CA TYR A 109 -6.76 -3.48 8.86
C TYR A 109 -5.26 -3.44 9.14
N ILE A 110 -4.65 -4.61 9.12
CA ILE A 110 -3.20 -4.80 9.27
C ILE A 110 -2.70 -5.55 8.05
N THR A 111 -1.67 -5.01 7.41
CA THR A 111 -1.04 -5.61 6.23
C THR A 111 0.46 -5.76 6.44
N VAL A 112 0.97 -6.96 6.17
CA VAL A 112 2.41 -7.22 6.08
C VAL A 112 2.79 -7.22 4.60
N ALA A 113 3.75 -6.37 4.23
CA ALA A 113 4.20 -6.24 2.84
C ALA A 113 5.72 -6.09 2.76
N GLU A 114 6.26 -6.21 1.54
CA GLU A 114 7.66 -5.86 1.28
C GLU A 114 7.93 -4.39 1.61
N ARG A 115 9.14 -4.12 2.10
CA ARG A 115 9.58 -2.75 2.33
C ARG A 115 10.03 -2.10 1.03
N CYS A 116 9.39 -1.00 0.68
CA CYS A 116 9.79 -0.11 -0.40
C CYS A 116 10.36 1.21 0.17
N TYR A 117 11.06 1.95 -0.68
CA TYR A 117 11.80 3.16 -0.35
C TYR A 117 11.28 4.31 -1.20
N SER A 118 11.30 5.53 -0.65
CA SER A 118 10.92 6.71 -1.43
C SER A 118 11.85 6.86 -2.63
N GLY A 119 11.28 6.94 -3.82
CA GLY A 119 11.99 7.21 -5.07
C GLY A 119 11.81 8.65 -5.53
N ARG A 120 11.45 9.58 -4.63
CA ARG A 120 11.00 10.93 -4.99
C ARG A 120 11.97 11.59 -5.97
N GLY A 121 11.47 11.91 -7.16
CA GLY A 121 12.21 12.59 -8.21
C GLY A 121 13.02 11.69 -9.13
N CYS A 122 13.06 10.37 -8.89
CA CYS A 122 13.73 9.46 -9.82
C CYS A 122 12.90 9.22 -11.09
N LYS A 123 13.60 9.05 -12.22
CA LYS A 123 12.97 8.85 -13.53
C LYS A 123 12.01 7.66 -13.55
N ALA A 124 12.38 6.53 -12.95
CA ALA A 124 11.55 5.33 -12.93
C ALA A 124 10.20 5.55 -12.22
N GLN A 125 10.21 6.25 -11.08
CA GLN A 125 9.00 6.63 -10.34
C GLN A 125 8.13 7.56 -11.18
N THR A 126 8.71 8.64 -11.74
CA THR A 126 7.98 9.62 -12.55
C THR A 126 7.26 8.97 -13.74
N ARG A 127 7.93 8.04 -14.42
CA ARG A 127 7.33 7.31 -15.56
C ARG A 127 6.13 6.44 -15.15
N VAL A 128 6.19 5.79 -13.99
CA VAL A 128 5.06 5.02 -13.47
C VAL A 128 3.92 5.95 -13.00
N THR A 129 4.24 7.07 -12.36
CA THR A 129 3.23 8.09 -12.03
C THR A 129 2.52 8.62 -13.29
N ALA A 130 3.26 8.90 -14.36
CA ALA A 130 2.71 9.33 -15.65
C ALA A 130 1.75 8.30 -16.27
N SER A 131 2.01 7.00 -16.11
CA SER A 131 1.08 5.94 -16.51
C SER A 131 -0.30 6.07 -15.85
N GLY A 132 -0.36 6.59 -14.62
CA GLY A 132 -1.63 6.89 -13.94
C GLY A 132 -2.42 8.00 -14.63
N SER A 133 -1.75 9.07 -15.06
CA SER A 133 -2.36 10.15 -15.84
C SER A 133 -2.91 9.63 -17.17
N VAL A 134 -2.19 8.75 -17.86
CA VAL A 134 -2.66 8.09 -19.09
C VAL A 134 -3.93 7.28 -18.83
N VAL A 135 -3.97 6.47 -17.76
CA VAL A 135 -5.14 5.62 -17.44
C VAL A 135 -6.35 6.42 -16.96
N ARG A 136 -6.13 7.62 -16.42
CA ARG A 136 -7.18 8.59 -16.07
C ARG A 136 -7.65 9.43 -17.27
N GLY A 137 -6.94 9.40 -18.40
CA GLY A 137 -7.25 10.26 -19.55
C GLY A 137 -6.95 11.74 -19.30
N LEU A 138 -5.97 12.04 -18.44
CA LEU A 138 -5.56 13.43 -18.19
C LEU A 138 -4.74 13.96 -19.37
N PRO A 139 -4.92 15.22 -19.77
CA PRO A 139 -4.20 15.79 -20.92
C PRO A 139 -2.75 16.19 -20.60
N TRP A 140 -2.34 16.12 -19.33
CA TRP A 140 -0.98 16.47 -18.88
C TRP A 140 -0.30 15.31 -18.15
N GLY A 141 1.04 15.39 -18.07
CA GLY A 141 1.85 14.46 -17.29
C GLY A 141 1.80 13.02 -17.80
N THR A 142 1.58 12.83 -19.11
CA THR A 142 1.55 11.53 -19.80
C THR A 142 2.89 11.20 -20.48
N GLU A 143 3.73 12.22 -20.70
CA GLU A 143 5.02 12.08 -21.35
C GLU A 143 5.93 11.12 -20.58
N GLY A 144 6.56 10.19 -21.32
CA GLY A 144 7.46 9.20 -20.75
C GLY A 144 6.79 8.08 -19.95
N ALA A 145 5.46 8.00 -19.92
CA ALA A 145 4.74 6.93 -19.23
C ALA A 145 5.31 5.53 -19.54
N ASP A 146 5.44 4.68 -18.51
CA ASP A 146 5.92 3.31 -18.69
C ASP A 146 4.78 2.45 -19.30
N PRO A 147 4.95 1.87 -20.51
CA PRO A 147 3.89 1.11 -21.17
C PRO A 147 3.45 -0.14 -20.39
N ALA A 148 4.37 -0.80 -19.68
CA ALA A 148 4.06 -1.97 -18.89
C ALA A 148 3.29 -1.61 -17.62
N ALA A 149 3.64 -0.48 -16.98
CA ALA A 149 2.86 0.05 -15.87
C ALA A 149 1.46 0.48 -16.32
N THR A 150 1.35 1.12 -17.49
CA THR A 150 0.06 1.48 -18.09
C THR A 150 -0.82 0.25 -18.32
N ARG A 151 -0.27 -0.84 -18.88
CA ARG A 151 -1.03 -2.10 -19.05
C ARG A 151 -1.48 -2.69 -17.72
N PHE A 152 -0.60 -2.70 -16.71
CA PHE A 152 -0.94 -3.17 -15.37
C PHE A 152 -2.10 -2.37 -14.76
N LEU A 153 -2.03 -1.03 -14.82
CA LEU A 153 -3.06 -0.13 -14.31
C LEU A 153 -4.38 -0.24 -15.08
N LYS A 154 -4.34 -0.42 -16.41
CA LYS A 154 -5.55 -0.67 -17.22
C LYS A 154 -6.23 -1.98 -16.79
N ARG A 155 -5.46 -3.05 -16.58
CA ARG A 155 -5.99 -4.33 -16.09
C ARG A 155 -6.59 -4.19 -14.69
N PHE A 156 -5.92 -3.45 -13.81
CA PHE A 156 -6.43 -3.17 -12.47
C PHE A 156 -7.76 -2.39 -12.53
N LYS A 157 -7.82 -1.31 -13.32
CA LYS A 157 -9.06 -0.53 -13.52
C LYS A 157 -10.20 -1.36 -14.11
N ALA A 158 -9.90 -2.26 -15.04
CA ALA A 158 -10.90 -3.14 -15.67
C ALA A 158 -11.38 -4.29 -14.76
N SER A 159 -10.72 -4.53 -13.63
CA SER A 159 -10.99 -5.70 -12.78
C SER A 159 -12.22 -5.58 -11.87
N GLY A 160 -12.86 -4.41 -11.81
CA GLY A 160 -13.97 -4.14 -10.89
C GLY A 160 -13.54 -3.80 -9.46
N TYR A 161 -12.34 -4.17 -9.01
CA TYR A 161 -11.83 -3.81 -7.66
C TYR A 161 -11.65 -2.29 -7.44
N THR A 162 -11.78 -1.47 -8.48
CA THR A 162 -11.77 -0.01 -8.38
C THR A 162 -13.17 0.60 -8.25
N LEU A 163 -14.24 -0.21 -8.22
CA LEU A 163 -15.62 0.26 -8.03
C LEU A 163 -15.74 1.04 -6.72
N GLY A 164 -16.19 2.30 -6.80
CA GLY A 164 -16.33 3.19 -5.64
C GLY A 164 -15.03 3.88 -5.21
N HIS A 165 -13.93 3.73 -5.97
CA HIS A 165 -12.64 4.37 -5.70
C HIS A 165 -12.11 5.10 -6.94
N THR A 166 -11.28 6.11 -6.71
CA THR A 166 -10.57 6.83 -7.77
C THR A 166 -9.12 6.37 -7.82
N LEU A 167 -8.56 6.27 -9.03
CA LEU A 167 -7.13 6.01 -9.21
C LEU A 167 -6.31 7.21 -8.71
N ASP A 168 -5.61 7.03 -7.60
CA ASP A 168 -4.80 8.07 -6.94
C ASP A 168 -3.29 7.78 -7.11
N LEU A 169 -2.85 7.73 -8.37
CA LEU A 169 -1.43 7.51 -8.64
C LEU A 169 -0.68 8.84 -8.65
N HIS A 170 0.16 9.02 -7.63
CA HIS A 170 1.10 10.13 -7.46
C HIS A 170 2.44 9.61 -6.91
N SER A 171 3.44 10.47 -6.82
CA SER A 171 4.81 10.09 -6.39
C SER A 171 4.90 9.54 -4.96
N GLY A 172 3.86 9.72 -4.14
CA GLY A 172 3.77 9.13 -2.80
C GLY A 172 3.33 7.65 -2.82
N ASN A 173 2.61 7.25 -3.87
CA ASN A 173 2.04 5.90 -4.02
C ASN A 173 2.82 5.04 -5.02
N VAL A 174 3.95 5.56 -5.51
CA VAL A 174 4.94 4.84 -6.30
C VAL A 174 6.25 4.88 -5.53
N MET A 175 6.68 3.74 -5.02
CA MET A 175 7.92 3.59 -4.26
C MET A 175 8.92 2.73 -5.06
N LEU A 176 10.14 2.55 -4.55
CA LEU A 176 11.17 1.71 -5.17
C LEU A 176 11.51 0.53 -4.29
N ARG A 177 11.85 -0.60 -4.90
CA ARG A 177 12.64 -1.65 -4.23
C ARG A 177 14.10 -1.20 -4.11
N ARG A 178 14.92 -1.97 -3.36
CA ARG A 178 16.35 -1.70 -3.20
C ARG A 178 17.12 -1.68 -4.54
N ASP A 179 16.66 -2.45 -5.52
CA ASP A 179 17.23 -2.52 -6.87
C ASP A 179 16.77 -1.37 -7.80
N GLY A 180 15.98 -0.42 -7.29
CA GLY A 180 15.43 0.69 -8.07
C GLY A 180 14.17 0.35 -8.87
N THR A 181 13.65 -0.89 -8.78
CA THR A 181 12.39 -1.27 -9.45
C THR A 181 11.21 -0.49 -8.83
N PRO A 182 10.40 0.24 -9.64
CA PRO A 182 9.24 0.95 -9.12
C PRO A 182 8.09 0.00 -8.78
N VAL A 183 7.39 0.28 -7.69
CA VAL A 183 6.28 -0.48 -7.13
C VAL A 183 5.13 0.46 -6.79
N ILE A 184 3.93 0.08 -7.20
CA ILE A 184 2.70 0.79 -6.89
C ILE A 184 2.19 0.28 -5.55
N THR A 185 2.19 1.16 -4.54
CA THR A 185 1.94 0.78 -3.14
C THR A 185 0.57 1.13 -2.63
N ASP A 186 -0.10 2.14 -3.20
CA ASP A 186 -1.42 2.57 -2.74
C ASP A 186 -2.22 3.30 -3.84
N PRO A 187 -2.69 2.60 -4.89
CA PRO A 187 -3.19 3.26 -6.10
C PRO A 187 -4.60 3.83 -6.00
N LEU A 188 -5.30 3.71 -4.87
CA LEU A 188 -6.72 4.06 -4.76
C LEU A 188 -7.01 4.98 -3.58
N CYS A 189 -7.95 5.91 -3.77
CA CYS A 189 -8.54 6.77 -2.74
C CYS A 189 -10.06 6.94 -2.94
#